data_AF-A0A7V5QBF4-F1
#
_entry.id   AF-A0A7V5QBF4-F1
#
_cell.length_a   1.000
_cell.length_b   1.000
_cell.length_c   1.000
_cell.angle_alpha   90.00
_cell.angle_beta   90.00
_cell.angle_gamma   90.00
#
_symmetry.space_group_name_H-M   'P 1'
#
loop_
_entity.id
_entity.type
_entity.pdbx_description
1 polymer ?
#
loop_
_entity_poly.entity_id
_entity_poly.type
_entity_poly.pdbx_seq_one_letter_code
_entity_poly.pdbx_strand_id
1 'polypeptide(L)'
;HQGIQTLVRDLNRLYREYPALHRKDCEDDGFSWIEANDSEQSVLSYIRYGENREDAVIVLCNFTPVVREHYQIGVPHEGAYEELLNTDSRFYGGSDKGNLGVVQTRYGGAHGQPFSLRLTLPPLGVVVLRRNS
;
A
#
# COMPACT_ATOMS: atom_id res chain seq x y z
N HIS A 1 24.04 -0.86 7.48
CA HIS A 1 23.47 0.13 6.53
C HIS A 1 23.06 -0.44 5.18
N GLN A 2 23.43 -1.68 4.82
CA GLN A 2 23.08 -2.27 3.52
C GLN A 2 21.56 -2.37 3.27
N GLY A 3 20.76 -2.74 4.29
CA GLY A 3 19.29 -2.83 4.14
C GLY A 3 18.63 -1.53 3.68
N ILE A 4 19.06 -0.39 4.22
CA ILE A 4 18.56 0.93 3.81
C ILE A 4 18.96 1.24 2.36
N GLN A 5 20.18 0.91 1.96
CA GLN A 5 20.61 1.10 0.57
C GLN A 5 19.80 0.23 -0.41
N THR A 6 19.50 -1.01 -0.04
CA THR A 6 18.62 -1.91 -0.78
C THR A 6 17.21 -1.31 -0.88
N LEU A 7 16.65 -0.80 0.22
CA LEU A 7 15.33 -0.17 0.24
C LEU A 7 15.28 1.04 -0.69
N VAL A 8 16.26 1.95 -0.63
CA VAL A 8 16.32 3.13 -1.49
C VAL A 8 16.44 2.74 -2.97
N ARG A 9 17.23 1.71 -3.29
CA ARG A 9 17.35 1.19 -4.66
C ARG A 9 16.01 0.65 -5.17
N ASP A 10 15.32 -0.15 -4.36
CA ASP A 10 14.07 -0.80 -4.76
C ASP A 10 12.92 0.22 -4.81
N LEU A 11 12.90 1.22 -3.92
CA LEU A 11 12.01 2.38 -4.00
C LEU A 11 12.21 3.19 -5.29
N ASN A 12 13.46 3.47 -5.68
CA ASN A 12 13.74 4.17 -6.94
C ASN A 12 13.30 3.36 -8.16
N ARG A 13 13.44 2.03 -8.10
CA ARG A 13 12.93 1.16 -9.16
C ARG A 13 11.39 1.23 -9.22
N LEU A 14 10.72 1.03 -8.08
CA LEU A 14 9.27 1.11 -7.96
C LEU A 14 8.74 2.45 -8.51
N TYR A 15 9.31 3.57 -8.06
CA TYR A 15 8.89 4.91 -8.51
C TYR A 15 8.98 5.08 -10.03
N ARG A 16 10.01 4.51 -10.68
CA ARG A 16 10.18 4.56 -12.14
C ARG A 16 9.27 3.58 -12.89
N GLU A 17 9.04 2.40 -12.32
CA GLU A 17 8.34 1.28 -12.95
C GLU A 17 6.81 1.49 -12.96
N TYR A 18 6.26 2.18 -11.96
CA TYR A 18 4.82 2.40 -11.82
C TYR A 18 4.43 3.86 -12.07
N PRO A 19 3.92 4.20 -13.27
CA PRO A 19 3.48 5.55 -13.64
C PRO A 19 2.52 6.23 -12.66
N ALA A 20 1.67 5.46 -11.98
CA ALA A 20 0.73 5.97 -10.99
C ALA A 20 1.42 6.75 -9.86
N LEU A 21 2.68 6.42 -9.55
CA LEU A 21 3.45 7.05 -8.47
C LEU A 21 3.99 8.45 -8.84
N HIS A 22 4.00 8.84 -10.11
CA HIS A 22 4.66 10.09 -10.55
C HIS A 22 3.97 10.88 -11.65
N ARG A 23 3.25 10.23 -12.59
CA ARG A 23 2.76 10.93 -13.80
C ARG A 23 1.73 12.00 -13.50
N LYS A 24 0.86 11.75 -12.51
CA LYS A 24 -0.26 12.62 -12.13
C LYS A 24 -0.01 13.37 -10.82
N ASP A 25 1.25 13.65 -10.46
CA ASP A 25 1.62 14.30 -9.18
C ASP A 25 0.98 15.69 -9.00
N CYS A 26 0.69 16.39 -10.11
CA CYS A 26 0.13 17.74 -10.12
C CYS A 26 -1.34 17.79 -10.56
N GLU A 27 -2.02 16.64 -10.61
CA GLU A 27 -3.42 16.53 -11.04
C GLU A 27 -4.29 16.05 -9.87
N ASP A 28 -5.42 16.72 -9.65
CA ASP A 28 -6.31 16.44 -8.51
C ASP A 28 -6.83 14.99 -8.50
N ASP A 29 -6.98 14.36 -9.67
CA ASP A 29 -7.45 12.99 -9.80
C ASP A 29 -6.32 11.93 -9.79
N GLY A 30 -5.06 12.36 -9.63
CA GLY A 30 -3.89 11.50 -9.45
C GLY A 30 -3.76 10.89 -8.05
N PHE A 31 -4.61 11.30 -7.11
CA PHE A 31 -4.56 10.92 -5.70
C PHE A 31 -5.97 10.76 -5.12
N SER A 32 -6.16 9.82 -4.19
CA SER A 32 -7.35 9.76 -3.33
C SER A 32 -7.00 9.19 -1.97
N TRP A 33 -7.52 9.78 -0.90
CA TRP A 33 -7.49 9.15 0.41
C TRP A 33 -8.36 7.89 0.43
N ILE A 34 -7.94 6.88 1.20
CA ILE A 34 -8.79 5.77 1.63
C ILE A 34 -9.18 6.01 3.09
N GLU A 35 -8.17 6.18 3.95
CA GLU A 35 -8.33 6.57 5.34
C GLU A 35 -7.19 7.52 5.73
N ALA A 36 -7.56 8.74 6.12
CA ALA A 36 -6.64 9.83 6.43
C ALA A 36 -6.67 10.22 7.93
N ASN A 37 -7.67 9.75 8.66
CA ASN A 37 -8.02 10.21 10.01
C ASN A 37 -8.01 9.07 11.04
N ASP A 38 -7.35 7.95 10.76
CA ASP A 38 -7.13 6.89 11.76
C ASP A 38 -6.00 7.30 12.73
N SER A 39 -6.21 8.41 13.43
CA SER A 39 -5.25 8.96 14.39
C SER A 39 -5.04 8.05 15.59
N GLU A 40 -6.07 7.29 15.97
CA GLU A 40 -6.00 6.32 17.08
C GLU A 40 -5.02 5.18 16.78
N GLN A 41 -4.98 4.70 15.53
CA GLN A 41 -4.01 3.69 15.12
C GLN A 41 -2.74 4.28 14.50
N SER A 42 -2.73 5.59 14.23
CA SER A 42 -1.71 6.31 13.47
C SER A 42 -1.37 5.62 12.14
N VAL A 43 -2.45 5.25 11.43
CA VAL A 43 -2.38 4.65 10.09
C VAL A 43 -2.88 5.67 9.07
N LEU A 44 -2.19 5.75 7.93
CA LEU A 44 -2.64 6.49 6.75
C LEU A 44 -2.70 5.54 5.56
N SER A 45 -3.75 5.65 4.75
CA SER A 45 -3.86 4.90 3.51
C SER A 45 -4.45 5.72 2.37
N TYR A 46 -3.89 5.57 1.18
CA TYR A 46 -4.28 6.32 -0.01
C TYR A 46 -4.03 5.55 -1.30
N ILE A 47 -4.63 6.03 -2.38
CA ILE A 47 -4.50 5.52 -3.75
C ILE A 47 -3.78 6.58 -4.59
N ARG A 48 -2.85 6.12 -5.42
CA ARG A 48 -2.21 6.86 -6.50
C ARG A 48 -2.74 6.36 -7.83
N TYR A 49 -3.17 7.26 -8.69
CA TYR A 49 -3.71 6.92 -10.01
C TYR A 49 -2.74 7.33 -11.13
N GLY A 50 -2.60 6.47 -12.13
CA GLY A 50 -2.00 6.81 -13.40
C GLY A 50 -3.06 7.19 -14.43
N GLU A 51 -2.66 7.18 -15.71
CA GLU A 51 -3.57 7.38 -16.85
C GLU A 51 -4.71 6.35 -16.87
N ASN A 52 -4.36 5.09 -16.65
CA ASN A 52 -5.32 4.01 -16.49
C ASN A 52 -5.62 3.80 -15.00
N ARG A 53 -6.89 3.89 -14.61
CA ARG A 53 -7.31 3.70 -13.21
C ARG A 53 -7.10 2.27 -12.71
N GLU A 54 -7.03 1.29 -13.60
CA GLU A 54 -6.75 -0.09 -13.21
C GLU A 54 -5.29 -0.30 -12.76
N ASP A 55 -4.38 0.58 -13.18
CA ASP A 55 -2.97 0.57 -12.79
C ASP A 55 -2.70 1.32 -11.48
N ALA A 56 -3.75 1.61 -10.71
CA ALA A 56 -3.64 2.31 -9.45
C ALA A 56 -2.76 1.56 -8.44
N VAL A 57 -2.02 2.35 -7.66
CA VAL A 57 -1.16 1.86 -6.58
C VAL A 57 -1.74 2.30 -5.26
N ILE A 58 -1.85 1.37 -4.31
CA ILE A 58 -2.33 1.63 -2.95
C ILE A 58 -1.13 1.70 -2.02
N VAL A 59 -1.12 2.69 -1.14
CA VAL A 59 -0.06 2.85 -0.13
C VAL A 59 -0.71 2.88 1.26
N LEU A 60 -0.14 2.10 2.19
CA LEU A 60 -0.54 2.06 3.58
C LEU A 60 0.67 2.28 4.47
N CYS A 61 0.56 3.20 5.43
CA CYS A 61 1.63 3.56 6.35
C CYS A 61 1.16 3.33 7.80
N ASN A 62 1.90 2.52 8.57
CA ASN A 62 1.70 2.38 10.00
C ASN A 62 2.85 3.09 10.74
N PHE A 63 2.53 4.17 11.46
CA PHE A 63 3.53 4.96 12.18
C PHE A 63 3.67 4.58 13.66
N THR A 64 3.16 3.42 14.05
CA THR A 64 3.33 2.87 15.41
C THR A 64 4.17 1.59 15.39
N PRO A 65 4.89 1.25 16.47
CA PRO A 65 5.61 -0.02 16.57
C PRO A 65 4.68 -1.23 16.79
N VAL A 66 3.37 -1.04 16.78
CA VAL A 66 2.38 -2.08 16.98
C VAL A 66 1.95 -2.63 15.61
N VAL A 67 2.10 -3.94 15.42
CA VAL A 67 1.59 -4.64 14.22
C VAL A 67 0.07 -4.54 14.18
N ARG A 68 -0.50 -4.17 13.03
CA ARG A 68 -1.96 -4.13 12.84
C ARG A 68 -2.41 -5.33 12.03
N GLU A 69 -2.90 -6.36 12.72
CA GLU A 69 -3.45 -7.55 12.08
C GLU A 69 -4.90 -7.32 11.64
N HIS A 70 -5.29 -7.94 10.53
CA HIS A 70 -6.65 -7.85 9.99
C HIS A 70 -7.14 -6.42 9.70
N TYR A 71 -6.21 -5.50 9.45
CA TYR A 71 -6.52 -4.11 9.13
C TYR A 71 -7.29 -4.06 7.81
N GLN A 72 -8.50 -3.49 7.83
CA GLN A 72 -9.39 -3.48 6.68
C GLN A 72 -9.27 -2.15 5.95
N ILE A 73 -9.09 -2.18 4.63
CA ILE A 73 -9.18 -0.99 3.77
C ILE A 73 -10.16 -1.20 2.62
N GLY A 74 -10.76 -0.13 2.14
CA GLY A 74 -11.66 -0.15 0.99
C GLY A 74 -10.88 -0.06 -0.31
N VAL A 75 -11.29 -0.81 -1.34
CA VAL A 75 -10.67 -0.75 -2.68
C VAL A 75 -11.72 -0.75 -3.79
N PRO A 76 -11.47 -0.03 -4.91
CA PRO A 76 -12.48 0.20 -5.95
C PRO A 76 -12.77 -1.04 -6.81
N HIS A 77 -11.81 -1.97 -6.92
CA HIS A 77 -11.89 -3.09 -7.85
C HIS A 77 -11.63 -4.42 -7.14
N GLU A 78 -12.41 -5.44 -7.50
CA GLU A 78 -12.19 -6.84 -7.11
C GLU A 78 -10.88 -7.36 -7.71
N GLY A 79 -10.25 -8.30 -7.02
CA GLY A 79 -9.14 -9.08 -7.55
C GLY A 79 -8.04 -9.38 -6.54
N ALA A 80 -6.91 -9.83 -7.08
CA ALA A 80 -5.69 -10.07 -6.34
C ALA A 80 -4.83 -8.80 -6.31
N TYR A 81 -4.35 -8.40 -5.14
CA TYR A 81 -3.46 -7.27 -4.96
C TYR A 81 -2.08 -7.77 -4.54
N GLU A 82 -1.08 -7.54 -5.37
CA GLU A 82 0.33 -7.87 -5.11
C GLU A 82 0.97 -6.83 -4.19
N GLU A 83 1.75 -7.30 -3.22
CA GLU A 83 2.62 -6.50 -2.36
C GLU A 83 3.92 -6.17 -3.11
N LEU A 84 3.95 -4.98 -3.73
CA LEU A 84 5.08 -4.49 -4.50
C LEU A 84 6.27 -4.11 -3.62
N LEU A 85 5.98 -3.60 -2.43
CA LEU A 85 7.00 -3.20 -1.45
C LEU A 85 6.43 -3.37 -0.04
N ASN A 86 7.28 -3.88 0.85
CA ASN A 86 7.06 -3.85 2.29
C ASN A 86 8.36 -3.45 2.97
N THR A 87 8.36 -2.27 3.60
CA THR A 87 9.58 -1.71 4.20
C THR A 87 10.06 -2.48 5.42
N ASP A 88 9.22 -3.34 6.01
CA ASP A 88 9.58 -4.23 7.12
C ASP A 88 10.12 -5.58 6.65
N SER A 89 10.32 -5.79 5.34
CA SER A 89 10.95 -7.01 4.85
C SER A 89 12.34 -7.22 5.47
N ARG A 90 12.68 -8.49 5.75
CA ARG A 90 14.03 -8.88 6.18
C ARG A 90 15.13 -8.45 5.21
N PHE A 91 14.83 -8.26 3.92
CA PHE A 91 15.79 -7.76 2.92
C PHE A 91 16.21 -6.31 3.19
N TYR A 92 15.38 -5.54 3.90
CA TYR A 92 15.64 -4.17 4.32
C TYR A 92 16.07 -4.08 5.80
N GLY A 93 16.04 -5.19 6.52
CA GLY A 93 16.39 -5.29 7.94
C GLY A 93 15.20 -5.15 8.90
N GLY A 94 13.96 -5.30 8.42
CA GLY A 94 12.77 -5.31 9.25
C GLY A 94 12.43 -6.69 9.83
N SER A 95 11.27 -6.77 10.47
CA SER A 95 10.76 -7.94 11.21
C SER A 95 10.04 -8.99 10.35
N ASP A 96 9.95 -8.76 9.03
CA ASP A 96 9.32 -9.62 8.01
C ASP A 96 7.82 -9.86 8.26
N LYS A 97 7.13 -8.89 8.89
CA LYS A 97 5.66 -8.89 9.01
C LYS A 97 5.05 -8.36 7.72
N GLY A 98 4.02 -9.02 7.21
CA GLY A 98 3.39 -8.62 5.95
C GLY A 98 2.33 -9.59 5.47
N ASN A 99 2.05 -9.55 4.17
CA ASN A 99 0.88 -10.19 3.59
C ASN A 99 1.19 -11.41 2.70
N LEU A 100 2.41 -11.94 2.76
CA LEU A 100 2.86 -13.11 1.98
C LEU A 100 2.75 -12.91 0.45
N GLY A 101 2.89 -11.67 -0.01
CA GLY A 101 3.03 -11.32 -1.43
C GLY A 101 1.72 -10.99 -2.16
N VAL A 102 0.59 -11.63 -1.87
CA VAL A 102 -0.69 -11.34 -2.56
C VAL A 102 -1.86 -11.39 -1.59
N VAL A 103 -2.76 -10.41 -1.68
CA VAL A 103 -3.99 -10.30 -0.88
C VAL A 103 -5.21 -10.30 -1.79
N GLN A 104 -6.22 -11.10 -1.45
CA GLN A 104 -7.48 -11.16 -2.21
C GLN A 104 -8.53 -10.21 -1.63
N THR A 105 -9.29 -9.58 -2.51
CA THR A 105 -10.46 -8.80 -2.11
C THR A 105 -11.54 -9.65 -1.46
N ARG A 106 -12.33 -9.02 -0.60
CA ARG A 106 -13.53 -9.59 0.01
C ARG A 106 -14.74 -8.75 -0.33
N TYR A 107 -15.90 -9.42 -0.42
CA TYR A 107 -17.19 -8.76 -0.42
C TYR A 107 -17.48 -8.17 0.97
N GLY A 108 -18.12 -7.00 0.99
CA GLY A 108 -18.26 -6.17 2.20
C GLY A 108 -17.34 -4.97 2.13
N GLY A 109 -17.80 -3.95 1.41
CA GLY A 109 -17.09 -2.68 1.20
C GLY A 109 -16.68 -1.98 2.49
N ALA A 110 -15.70 -1.08 2.37
CA ALA A 110 -15.22 -0.23 3.46
C ALA A 110 -14.80 1.12 2.90
N HIS A 111 -14.75 2.19 3.71
CA HIS A 111 -14.27 3.51 3.28
C HIS A 111 -14.94 4.04 2.00
N GLY A 112 -16.25 3.77 1.83
CA GLY A 112 -17.01 4.17 0.64
C GLY A 112 -16.72 3.37 -0.64
N GLN A 113 -15.92 2.30 -0.56
CA GLN A 113 -15.55 1.45 -1.70
C GLN A 113 -16.34 0.13 -1.72
N PRO A 114 -16.61 -0.47 -2.90
CA PRO A 114 -17.42 -1.68 -3.03
C PRO A 114 -16.74 -2.95 -2.49
N PHE A 115 -15.41 -3.01 -2.52
CA PHE A 115 -14.62 -4.15 -2.04
C PHE A 115 -13.72 -3.73 -0.89
N SER A 116 -13.16 -4.72 -0.19
CA SER A 116 -12.16 -4.48 0.85
C SER A 116 -11.02 -5.50 0.83
N LEU A 117 -9.87 -5.09 1.36
CA LEU A 117 -8.74 -5.97 1.68
C LEU A 117 -8.63 -6.09 3.20
N ARG A 118 -8.14 -7.23 3.69
CA ARG A 118 -7.70 -7.40 5.08
C ARG A 118 -6.22 -7.69 5.08
N LEU A 119 -5.46 -6.84 5.74
CA LEU A 119 -4.00 -6.78 5.67
C LEU A 119 -3.39 -6.94 7.06
N THR A 120 -2.14 -7.38 7.08
CA THR A 120 -1.23 -7.22 8.21
C THR A 120 -0.34 -6.03 7.89
N LEU A 121 -0.48 -4.93 8.67
CA LEU A 121 0.43 -3.79 8.55
C LEU A 121 1.62 -3.99 9.49
N PRO A 122 2.85 -4.00 8.95
CA PRO A 122 4.06 -4.12 9.76
C PRO A 122 4.21 -2.96 10.74
N PRO A 123 5.01 -3.13 11.81
CA PRO A 123 5.29 -2.06 12.75
C PRO A 123 6.22 -1.01 12.10
N LEU A 124 5.93 0.28 12.27
CA LEU A 124 6.72 1.38 11.69
C LEU A 124 7.03 1.18 10.19
N GLY A 125 6.07 0.66 9.43
CA GLY A 125 6.30 0.20 8.06
C GLY A 125 5.29 0.74 7.05
N VAL A 126 5.70 0.71 5.79
CA VAL A 126 4.90 1.08 4.63
C VAL A 126 4.74 -0.14 3.72
N VAL A 127 3.49 -0.37 3.30
CA VAL A 127 3.12 -1.42 2.35
C VAL A 127 2.59 -0.75 1.09
N VAL A 128 3.06 -1.19 -0.07
CA VAL A 128 2.62 -0.73 -1.39
C VAL A 128 2.01 -1.89 -2.14
N LEU A 129 0.78 -1.71 -2.62
CA LEU A 129 0.01 -2.75 -3.32
C LEU A 129 -0.39 -2.30 -4.72
N ARG A 130 -0.55 -3.26 -5.64
CA ARG A 130 -1.18 -3.05 -6.95
C ARG A 130 -2.08 -4.23 -7.29
N ARG A 131 -3.21 -4.00 -7.97
CA ARG A 131 -4.07 -5.07 -8.48
C ARG A 131 -3.37 -5.80 -9.63
N ASN A 132 -3.37 -7.14 -9.60
CA ASN A 132 -3.00 -7.96 -10.74
C ASN A 132 -4.11 -7.87 -11.80
N SER A 133 -3.74 -7.48 -13.00
CA SER A 133 -4.62 -7.41 -14.17
C SER A 133 -5.09 -8.79 -14.61
#